data_AF-A0A1E4TWK5-F1
#
_entry.id   AF-A0A1E4TWK5-F1
#
_cell.length_a   1.000
_cell.length_b   1.000
_cell.length_c   1.000
_cell.angle_alpha   90.00
_cell.angle_beta   90.00
_cell.angle_gamma   90.00
#
_symmetry.space_group_name_H-M   'P 1'
#
loop_
_entity.id
_entity.type
_entity.pdbx_description
1 polymer ?
#
loop_
_entity_poly.entity_id
_entity_poly.type
_entity_poly.pdbx_seq_one_letter_code
_entity_poly.pdbx_strand_id
1 'polypeptide(L)'
;MGKLKKNSRNSRLRRQKLAAGVKQDGDSVSETKRVLPLLQKLSSTSPNDRSMALSTITLLCEDPNLRRIFLKEKLVKIVLEQCINDNNDEIVVESFGLLRNLVIDEGVSLIKHLLRSNLWFLIEHNINTKCKNSFHYLFGNNDNDSGNNNSGNNKPVTVKTDEINQLFDFTETLISLVLSILTCSDD
;
A
#
# COMPACT_ATOMS: atom_id res chain seq x y z
N MET A 1 32.88 29.53 -63.51
CA MET A 1 32.17 30.14 -62.36
C MET A 1 31.45 29.05 -61.56
N GLY A 2 32.18 28.30 -60.74
CA GLY A 2 31.58 27.26 -59.87
C GLY A 2 31.38 27.80 -58.46
N LYS A 3 30.15 27.82 -57.94
CA LYS A 3 29.90 28.13 -56.53
C LYS A 3 29.26 26.95 -55.80
N LEU A 4 29.91 26.62 -54.69
CA LEU A 4 29.81 25.41 -53.88
C LEU A 4 28.44 25.22 -53.20
N LYS A 5 27.98 23.97 -53.18
CA LYS A 5 26.87 23.50 -52.34
C LYS A 5 27.45 22.65 -51.18
N LYS A 6 27.63 23.25 -50.01
CA LYS A 6 28.01 22.54 -48.78
C LYS A 6 27.32 23.19 -47.59
N ASN A 7 26.17 22.65 -47.16
CA ASN A 7 25.56 22.90 -45.84
C ASN A 7 24.47 21.85 -45.49
N SER A 8 24.80 20.55 -45.55
CA SER A 8 23.85 19.45 -45.24
C SER A 8 24.34 18.47 -44.15
N ARG A 9 25.53 18.69 -43.57
CA ARG A 9 26.09 17.79 -42.54
C ARG A 9 25.68 18.16 -41.11
N ASN A 10 25.55 19.44 -40.77
CA ASN A 10 25.19 19.88 -39.42
C ASN A 10 23.70 19.67 -39.05
N SER A 11 22.80 19.66 -40.04
CA SER A 11 21.36 19.43 -39.80
C SER A 11 21.01 17.96 -39.52
N ARG A 12 21.86 17.01 -39.94
CA ARG A 12 21.74 15.59 -39.61
C ARG A 12 22.21 15.29 -38.19
N LEU A 13 23.33 15.89 -37.76
CA LEU A 13 23.87 15.73 -36.40
C LEU A 13 22.91 16.27 -35.33
N ARG A 14 22.17 17.35 -35.61
CA ARG A 14 21.16 17.89 -34.67
C ARG A 14 19.93 17.00 -34.53
N ARG A 15 19.49 16.33 -35.62
CA ARG A 15 18.41 15.34 -35.57
C ARG A 15 18.83 14.04 -34.87
N GLN A 16 20.10 13.66 -34.98
CA GLN A 16 20.62 12.46 -34.33
C GLN A 16 20.69 12.61 -32.81
N LYS A 17 20.92 13.83 -32.29
CA LYS A 17 20.89 14.12 -30.85
C LYS A 17 19.48 14.12 -30.23
N LEU A 18 18.43 14.31 -31.03
CA LEU A 18 17.04 14.16 -30.58
C LEU A 18 16.60 12.69 -30.52
N ALA A 19 17.20 11.82 -31.34
CA ALA A 19 16.92 10.38 -31.34
C ALA A 19 17.72 9.59 -30.29
N ALA A 20 18.77 10.17 -29.71
CA ALA A 20 19.61 9.51 -28.69
C ALA A 20 19.01 9.52 -27.27
N GLY A 21 17.88 10.22 -27.07
CA GLY A 21 17.15 10.25 -25.79
C GLY A 21 16.09 9.16 -25.64
N VAL A 22 15.91 8.29 -26.63
CA VAL A 22 14.87 7.23 -26.62
C VAL A 22 15.54 5.86 -26.59
N LYS A 23 16.12 5.51 -25.43
CA LYS A 23 16.49 4.14 -25.08
C LYS A 23 15.95 3.83 -23.69
N GLN A 24 14.62 3.76 -23.56
CA GLN A 24 13.93 3.30 -22.35
C GLN A 24 12.69 2.42 -22.64
N ASP A 25 12.38 2.09 -23.89
CA ASP A 25 11.18 1.29 -24.23
C ASP A 25 11.37 -0.23 -24.11
N GLY A 26 12.61 -0.72 -23.91
CA GLY A 26 12.89 -2.16 -23.79
C GLY A 26 12.57 -2.72 -22.39
N ASP A 27 12.92 -1.99 -21.33
CA ASP A 27 12.77 -2.47 -19.95
C ASP A 27 11.34 -2.32 -19.44
N SER A 28 10.64 -1.25 -19.82
CA SER A 28 9.26 -0.97 -19.38
C SER A 28 8.25 -2.06 -19.79
N VAL A 29 8.41 -2.64 -20.98
CA VAL A 29 7.55 -3.74 -21.46
C VAL A 29 7.79 -5.02 -20.64
N SER A 30 9.04 -5.28 -20.23
CA SER A 30 9.39 -6.43 -19.39
C SER A 30 8.87 -6.27 -17.96
N GLU A 31 8.94 -5.07 -17.41
CA GLU A 31 8.43 -4.73 -16.08
C GLU A 31 6.89 -4.79 -16.03
N THR A 32 6.21 -4.27 -17.05
CA THR A 32 4.75 -4.33 -17.14
C THR A 32 4.23 -5.77 -17.20
N LYS A 33 4.96 -6.67 -17.88
CA LYS A 33 4.65 -8.11 -17.92
C LYS A 33 4.73 -8.79 -16.55
N ARG A 34 5.49 -8.23 -15.60
CA ARG A 34 5.57 -8.72 -14.21
C ARG A 34 4.46 -8.15 -13.33
N VAL A 35 4.08 -6.89 -13.56
CA VAL A 35 3.07 -6.17 -12.76
C VAL A 35 1.66 -6.72 -12.98
N LEU A 36 1.23 -6.90 -14.23
CA LEU A 36 -0.15 -7.27 -14.55
C LEU A 36 -0.59 -8.63 -13.93
N PRO A 37 0.21 -9.71 -13.98
CA PRO A 37 -0.16 -10.97 -13.34
C PRO A 37 -0.34 -10.85 -11.83
N LEU A 38 0.45 -9.99 -11.16
CA LEU A 38 0.32 -9.77 -9.72
C LEU A 38 -0.98 -9.04 -9.37
N LEU A 39 -1.36 -8.03 -10.14
CA LEU A 39 -2.64 -7.34 -9.96
C LEU A 39 -3.84 -8.27 -10.20
N GLN A 40 -3.73 -9.18 -11.18
CA GLN A 40 -4.76 -10.20 -11.41
C GLN A 40 -4.87 -11.17 -10.24
N LYS A 41 -3.74 -11.62 -9.68
CA LYS A 41 -3.72 -12.46 -8.47
C LYS A 41 -4.28 -11.73 -7.25
N LEU A 42 -4.00 -10.44 -7.11
CA LEU A 42 -4.55 -9.60 -6.05
C LEU A 42 -6.08 -9.50 -6.12
N SER A 43 -6.67 -9.64 -7.32
CA SER A 43 -8.12 -9.67 -7.54
C SER A 43 -8.69 -11.10 -7.60
N SER A 44 -7.92 -12.13 -7.22
CA SER A 44 -8.36 -13.52 -7.30
C SER A 44 -9.35 -13.87 -6.17
N THR A 45 -10.14 -14.92 -6.37
CA THR A 45 -11.07 -15.42 -5.33
C THR A 45 -10.34 -16.13 -4.18
N SER A 46 -9.11 -16.55 -4.39
CA SER A 46 -8.29 -17.30 -3.43
C SER A 46 -7.60 -16.34 -2.45
N PRO A 47 -7.87 -16.41 -1.14
CA PRO A 47 -7.23 -15.52 -0.16
C PRO A 47 -5.71 -15.72 -0.11
N ASN A 48 -5.22 -16.94 -0.35
CA ASN A 48 -3.79 -17.23 -0.39
C ASN A 48 -3.09 -16.55 -1.57
N ASP A 49 -3.73 -16.54 -2.75
CA ASP A 49 -3.19 -15.86 -3.93
C ASP A 49 -3.19 -14.35 -3.74
N ARG A 50 -4.24 -13.80 -3.10
CA ARG A 50 -4.32 -12.37 -2.77
C ARG A 50 -3.24 -11.96 -1.77
N SER A 51 -3.09 -12.69 -0.65
CA SER A 51 -2.05 -12.43 0.35
C SER A 51 -0.66 -12.52 -0.28
N MET A 52 -0.35 -13.60 -1.01
CA MET A 52 0.93 -13.74 -1.69
C MET A 52 1.20 -12.59 -2.68
N ALA A 53 0.19 -12.22 -3.48
CA ALA A 53 0.31 -11.10 -4.41
C ALA A 53 0.55 -9.79 -3.67
N LEU A 54 -0.18 -9.53 -2.58
CA LEU A 54 -0.06 -8.33 -1.77
C LEU A 54 1.35 -8.20 -1.18
N SER A 55 1.87 -9.24 -0.52
CA SER A 55 3.23 -9.22 0.03
C SER A 55 4.29 -9.00 -1.05
N THR A 56 4.11 -9.65 -2.21
CA THR A 56 5.03 -9.48 -3.34
C THR A 56 4.98 -8.05 -3.89
N ILE A 57 3.79 -7.47 -4.03
CA ILE A 57 3.61 -6.10 -4.50
C ILE A 57 4.23 -5.11 -3.51
N THR A 58 4.04 -5.31 -2.20
CA THR A 58 4.64 -4.47 -1.16
C THR A 58 6.16 -4.40 -1.28
N LEU A 59 6.82 -5.55 -1.44
CA LEU A 59 8.27 -5.61 -1.65
C LEU A 59 8.69 -4.92 -2.96
N LEU A 60 7.98 -5.17 -4.06
CA LEU A 60 8.32 -4.57 -5.35
C LEU A 60 8.09 -3.05 -5.40
N CYS A 61 7.18 -2.52 -4.58
CA CYS A 61 6.93 -1.08 -4.50
C CYS A 61 8.04 -0.32 -3.77
N GLU A 62 9.03 -0.99 -3.17
CA GLU A 62 10.25 -0.34 -2.68
C GLU A 62 11.08 0.26 -3.83
N ASP A 63 11.02 -0.34 -5.03
CA ASP A 63 11.63 0.22 -6.24
C ASP A 63 10.74 1.35 -6.82
N PRO A 64 11.24 2.60 -6.91
CA PRO A 64 10.48 3.73 -7.46
C PRO A 64 9.95 3.50 -8.89
N ASN A 65 10.65 2.74 -9.72
CA ASN A 65 10.23 2.49 -11.11
C ASN A 65 9.01 1.56 -11.14
N LEU A 66 9.09 0.44 -10.43
CA LEU A 66 7.98 -0.52 -10.33
C LEU A 66 6.78 0.10 -9.61
N ARG A 67 7.00 0.85 -8.53
CA ARG A 67 5.95 1.58 -7.81
C ARG A 67 5.14 2.48 -8.75
N ARG A 68 5.82 3.27 -9.59
CA ARG A 68 5.15 4.12 -10.59
C ARG A 68 4.33 3.33 -11.60
N ILE A 69 4.79 2.14 -12.01
CA ILE A 69 4.04 1.27 -12.92
C ILE A 69 2.78 0.73 -12.22
N PHE A 70 2.92 0.22 -10.99
CA PHE A 70 1.78 -0.23 -10.19
C PHE A 70 0.72 0.87 -9.98
N LEU A 71 1.14 2.09 -9.67
CA LEU A 71 0.24 3.23 -9.49
C LEU A 71 -0.50 3.57 -10.78
N LYS A 72 0.17 3.50 -11.94
CA LYS A 72 -0.48 3.68 -13.26
C LYS A 72 -1.48 2.57 -13.58
N GLU A 73 -1.18 1.34 -13.18
CA GLU A 73 -2.04 0.16 -13.37
C GLU A 73 -3.13 0.02 -12.30
N LYS A 74 -3.52 1.14 -11.65
CA LYS A 74 -4.66 1.22 -10.72
C LYS A 74 -4.51 0.38 -9.44
N LEU A 75 -3.28 0.13 -8.97
CA LEU A 75 -3.04 -0.58 -7.71
C LEU A 75 -3.87 -0.01 -6.54
N VAL A 76 -3.81 1.31 -6.35
CA VAL A 76 -4.53 2.01 -5.26
C VAL A 76 -6.03 1.73 -5.28
N LYS A 77 -6.63 1.72 -6.48
CA LYS A 77 -8.05 1.44 -6.64
C LYS A 77 -8.39 0.02 -6.22
N ILE A 78 -7.60 -0.96 -6.66
CA ILE A 78 -7.79 -2.38 -6.32
C ILE A 78 -7.69 -2.58 -4.80
N VAL A 79 -6.68 -1.97 -4.16
CA VAL A 79 -6.46 -2.07 -2.71
C VAL A 79 -7.64 -1.50 -1.92
N LEU A 80 -8.10 -0.28 -2.28
CA LEU A 80 -9.22 0.38 -1.58
C LEU A 80 -10.56 -0.34 -1.77
N GLU A 81 -10.85 -0.83 -2.98
CA GLU A 81 -12.14 -1.46 -3.29
C GLU A 81 -12.21 -2.91 -2.81
N GLN A 82 -11.12 -3.67 -2.97
CA GLN A 82 -11.13 -5.13 -2.78
C GLN A 82 -10.41 -5.55 -1.50
N CYS A 83 -9.16 -5.09 -1.30
CA CYS A 83 -8.31 -5.66 -0.26
C CYS A 83 -8.62 -5.13 1.15
N ILE A 84 -9.01 -3.86 1.29
CA ILE A 84 -9.41 -3.30 2.59
C ILE A 84 -10.77 -3.85 3.05
N ASN A 85 -11.61 -4.27 2.12
CA ASN A 85 -12.92 -4.88 2.39
C ASN A 85 -12.87 -6.41 2.34
N ASP A 86 -11.68 -7.00 2.47
CA ASP A 86 -11.52 -8.46 2.45
C ASP A 86 -12.11 -9.10 3.70
N ASN A 87 -12.52 -10.36 3.57
CA ASN A 87 -12.98 -11.17 4.70
C ASN A 87 -11.81 -11.66 5.57
N ASN A 88 -10.59 -11.69 5.04
CA ASN A 88 -9.39 -12.03 5.80
C ASN A 88 -8.77 -10.77 6.40
N ASP A 89 -8.76 -10.69 7.73
CA ASP A 89 -8.17 -9.56 8.47
C ASP A 89 -6.68 -9.36 8.18
N GLU A 90 -5.91 -10.43 7.93
CA GLU A 90 -4.48 -10.30 7.60
C GLU A 90 -4.28 -9.51 6.30
N ILE A 91 -5.12 -9.77 5.30
CA ILE A 91 -5.09 -9.04 4.02
C ILE A 91 -5.46 -7.58 4.24
N VAL A 92 -6.45 -7.30 5.10
CA VAL A 92 -6.85 -5.93 5.42
C VAL A 92 -5.71 -5.18 6.10
N VAL A 93 -5.07 -5.78 7.12
CA VAL A 93 -3.95 -5.19 7.85
C VAL A 93 -2.77 -4.91 6.90
N GLU A 94 -2.38 -5.89 6.10
CA GLU A 94 -1.28 -5.76 5.15
C GLU A 94 -1.59 -4.71 4.06
N SER A 95 -2.85 -4.57 3.65
CA SER A 95 -3.30 -3.55 2.69
C SER A 95 -3.11 -2.14 3.21
N PHE A 96 -3.44 -1.90 4.48
CA PHE A 96 -3.15 -0.62 5.12
C PHE A 96 -1.64 -0.38 5.24
N GLY A 97 -0.84 -1.42 5.50
CA GLY A 97 0.62 -1.36 5.49
C GLY A 97 1.18 -0.93 4.13
N LEU A 98 0.69 -1.52 3.04
CA LEU A 98 1.03 -1.11 1.67
C LEU A 98 0.67 0.36 1.42
N LEU A 99 -0.55 0.78 1.77
CA LEU A 99 -0.97 2.18 1.60
C LEU A 99 -0.07 3.15 2.38
N ARG A 100 0.30 2.81 3.61
CA ARG A 100 1.21 3.60 4.45
C ARG A 100 2.57 3.78 3.76
N ASN A 101 3.13 2.71 3.20
CA ASN A 101 4.41 2.77 2.49
C ASN A 101 4.30 3.64 1.23
N LEU A 102 3.26 3.43 0.42
CA LEU A 102 3.03 4.23 -0.79
C LEU A 102 2.88 5.73 -0.47
N VAL A 103 2.16 6.06 0.61
CA VAL A 103 1.96 7.44 1.06
C VAL A 103 3.28 8.11 1.45
N ILE A 104 4.15 7.40 2.15
CA ILE A 104 5.46 7.93 2.56
C ILE A 104 6.37 8.16 1.36
N ASP A 105 6.34 7.24 0.40
CA ASP A 105 7.22 7.28 -0.77
C ASP A 105 6.80 8.28 -1.85
N GLU A 106 5.50 8.46 -2.09
CA GLU A 106 4.96 9.36 -3.13
C GLU A 106 4.56 10.74 -2.58
N GLY A 107 4.23 10.81 -1.29
CA GLY A 107 3.90 12.04 -0.58
C GLY A 107 2.53 12.64 -0.91
N VAL A 108 2.47 13.98 -0.84
CA VAL A 108 1.24 14.81 -0.79
C VAL A 108 0.26 14.51 -1.93
N SER A 109 0.74 14.26 -3.15
CA SER A 109 -0.13 14.03 -4.31
C SER A 109 -0.97 12.76 -4.15
N LEU A 110 -0.36 11.68 -3.64
CA LEU A 110 -1.05 10.42 -3.39
C LEU A 110 -2.01 10.55 -2.21
N ILE A 111 -1.60 11.21 -1.13
CA ILE A 111 -2.47 11.48 0.03
C ILE A 111 -3.75 12.21 -0.40
N LYS A 112 -3.61 13.28 -1.20
CA LYS A 112 -4.75 14.05 -1.74
C LYS A 112 -5.65 13.17 -2.62
N HIS A 113 -5.10 12.18 -3.34
CA HIS A 113 -5.90 11.21 -4.09
C HIS A 113 -6.67 10.25 -3.17
N LEU A 114 -5.98 9.68 -2.17
CA LEU A 114 -6.58 8.75 -1.20
C LEU A 114 -7.68 9.38 -0.35
N LEU A 115 -7.52 10.64 0.07
CA LEU A 115 -8.54 11.38 0.81
C LEU A 115 -9.83 11.56 -0.01
N ARG A 116 -9.72 11.82 -1.33
CA ARG A 116 -10.89 11.86 -2.23
C ARG A 116 -11.56 10.50 -2.41
N SER A 117 -10.82 9.43 -2.16
CA SER A 117 -11.30 8.05 -2.19
C SER A 117 -11.73 7.52 -0.81
N ASN A 118 -12.07 8.42 0.12
CA ASN A 118 -12.59 8.11 1.46
C ASN A 118 -11.61 7.39 2.40
N LEU A 119 -10.29 7.55 2.21
CA LEU A 119 -9.30 6.98 3.14
C LEU A 119 -9.55 7.40 4.59
N TRP A 120 -9.91 8.66 4.83
CA TRP A 120 -10.18 9.16 6.18
C TRP A 120 -11.28 8.36 6.89
N PHE A 121 -12.41 8.15 6.19
CA PHE A 121 -13.52 7.37 6.72
C PHE A 121 -13.12 5.93 7.02
N LEU A 122 -12.29 5.31 6.16
CA LEU A 122 -11.79 3.95 6.38
C LEU A 122 -10.90 3.86 7.63
N ILE A 123 -10.01 4.83 7.84
CA ILE A 123 -9.16 4.90 9.04
C ILE A 123 -10.03 5.06 10.29
N GLU A 124 -10.93 6.04 10.30
CA GLU A 124 -11.83 6.32 11.42
C GLU A 124 -12.69 5.09 11.76
N HIS A 125 -13.25 4.43 10.75
CA HIS A 125 -14.04 3.21 10.92
C HIS A 125 -13.21 2.12 11.60
N ASN A 126 -12.01 1.80 11.09
CA ASN A 126 -11.18 0.72 11.64
C ASN A 126 -10.67 1.01 13.06
N ILE A 127 -10.38 2.27 13.39
CA ILE A 127 -10.03 2.67 14.76
C ILE A 127 -11.22 2.43 15.71
N ASN A 128 -12.41 2.91 15.33
CA ASN A 128 -13.60 2.87 16.17
C ASN A 128 -14.22 1.48 16.31
N THR A 129 -14.08 0.61 15.30
CA THR A 129 -14.61 -0.75 15.32
C THR A 129 -13.55 -1.75 15.74
N LYS A 130 -12.52 -1.98 14.91
CA LYS A 130 -11.53 -3.03 15.13
C LYS A 130 -10.62 -2.72 16.32
N CYS A 131 -9.89 -1.61 16.27
CA CYS A 131 -8.91 -1.29 17.33
C CYS A 131 -9.59 -1.15 18.69
N LYS A 132 -10.65 -0.35 18.78
CA LYS A 132 -11.38 -0.12 20.04
C LYS A 132 -11.90 -1.42 20.65
N ASN A 133 -12.54 -2.30 19.86
CA ASN A 133 -13.06 -3.55 20.38
C ASN A 133 -11.92 -4.48 20.82
N SER A 134 -10.86 -4.63 20.01
CA SER A 134 -9.71 -5.48 20.33
C SER A 134 -8.98 -5.01 21.59
N PHE A 135 -8.75 -3.70 21.76
CA PHE A 135 -8.17 -3.16 22.98
C PHE A 135 -9.10 -3.32 24.19
N HIS A 136 -10.41 -3.18 24.02
CA HIS A 136 -11.36 -3.46 25.10
C HIS A 136 -11.30 -4.93 25.54
N TYR A 137 -11.17 -5.89 24.61
CA TYR A 137 -10.97 -7.30 24.96
C TYR A 137 -9.63 -7.55 25.68
N LEU A 138 -8.57 -6.83 25.32
CA LEU A 138 -7.26 -6.96 25.95
C LEU A 138 -7.20 -6.38 27.36
N PHE A 139 -7.77 -5.20 27.57
CA PHE A 139 -7.67 -4.47 28.84
C PHE A 139 -8.87 -4.69 29.75
N GLY A 140 -10.08 -4.85 29.21
CA GLY A 140 -11.32 -5.03 29.97
C GLY A 140 -11.48 -6.40 30.63
N ASN A 141 -10.68 -7.39 30.23
CA ASN A 141 -10.64 -8.70 30.91
C ASN A 141 -9.88 -8.66 32.25
N ASN A 142 -9.12 -7.60 32.53
CA ASN A 142 -8.33 -7.50 33.77
C ASN A 142 -9.13 -6.97 34.97
N ASP A 143 -10.29 -6.34 34.76
CA ASP A 143 -11.06 -5.72 35.85
C ASP A 143 -12.04 -6.68 36.57
N ASN A 144 -12.28 -7.88 36.01
CA ASN A 144 -13.25 -8.84 36.56
C ASN A 144 -12.64 -9.91 37.49
N ASP A 145 -11.35 -9.86 37.80
CA ASP A 145 -10.69 -10.87 38.67
C ASP A 145 -10.57 -10.44 40.14
N SER A 146 -11.18 -9.31 40.52
CA SER A 146 -11.36 -8.95 41.95
C SER A 146 -12.75 -9.37 42.44
N GLY A 147 -12.92 -10.68 42.64
CA GLY A 147 -13.87 -11.21 43.63
C GLY A 147 -14.99 -12.10 43.10
N ASN A 148 -14.68 -13.33 42.71
CA ASN A 148 -15.44 -14.49 43.21
C ASN A 148 -14.67 -15.80 42.99
N ASN A 149 -14.12 -16.36 44.07
CA ASN A 149 -13.65 -17.73 44.10
C ASN A 149 -14.87 -18.67 44.07
N ASN A 150 -15.26 -19.17 42.89
CA ASN A 150 -15.98 -20.43 42.76
C ASN A 150 -15.84 -21.03 41.36
N SER A 151 -14.97 -22.04 41.28
CA SER A 151 -15.08 -23.30 40.54
C SER A 151 -15.74 -23.29 39.15
N GLY A 152 -14.93 -23.55 38.11
CA GLY A 152 -15.39 -24.18 36.87
C GLY A 152 -14.85 -23.57 35.57
N ASN A 153 -13.61 -23.89 35.21
CA ASN A 153 -13.08 -23.89 33.83
C ASN A 153 -13.12 -22.60 32.98
N ASN A 154 -13.00 -21.42 33.57
CA ASN A 154 -12.59 -20.24 32.78
C ASN A 154 -11.07 -20.16 32.80
N LYS A 155 -10.41 -20.88 31.88
CA LYS A 155 -9.01 -20.56 31.56
C LYS A 155 -8.96 -19.06 31.22
N PRO A 156 -8.06 -18.27 31.84
CA PRO A 156 -7.82 -16.91 31.35
C PRO A 156 -7.52 -17.05 29.86
N VAL A 157 -8.20 -16.28 29.02
CA VAL A 157 -7.87 -16.20 27.59
C VAL A 157 -6.46 -15.63 27.53
N THR A 158 -5.47 -16.51 27.48
CA THR A 158 -4.09 -16.15 27.18
C THR A 158 -4.09 -15.72 25.73
N VAL A 159 -4.38 -14.44 25.49
CA VAL A 159 -4.18 -13.85 24.16
C VAL A 159 -2.73 -14.09 23.81
N LYS A 160 -2.49 -14.67 22.63
CA LYS A 160 -1.13 -14.97 22.20
C LYS A 160 -0.41 -13.65 22.02
N THR A 161 0.85 -13.59 22.45
CA THR A 161 1.71 -12.40 22.29
C THR A 161 1.72 -11.90 20.85
N ASP A 162 1.62 -12.81 19.88
CA ASP A 162 1.64 -12.50 18.45
C ASP A 162 0.38 -11.74 18.00
N GLU A 163 -0.80 -12.09 18.52
CA GLU A 163 -2.07 -11.41 18.21
C GLU A 163 -2.08 -9.98 18.79
N ILE A 164 -1.46 -9.79 19.95
CA ILE A 164 -1.26 -8.48 20.56
C ILE A 164 -0.33 -7.62 19.72
N ASN A 165 0.80 -8.20 19.27
CA ASN A 165 1.76 -7.49 18.42
C ASN A 165 1.11 -7.07 17.09
N GLN A 166 0.36 -7.97 16.45
CA GLN A 166 -0.38 -7.65 15.22
C GLN A 166 -1.37 -6.49 15.41
N LEU A 167 -2.08 -6.44 16.55
CA LEU A 167 -2.97 -5.32 16.84
C LEU A 167 -2.20 -4.00 17.00
N PHE A 168 -1.06 -4.03 17.69
CA PHE A 168 -0.22 -2.83 17.84
C PHE A 168 0.35 -2.38 16.50
N ASP A 169 0.89 -3.29 15.69
CA ASP A 169 1.43 -2.99 14.36
C ASP A 169 0.36 -2.39 13.44
N PHE A 170 -0.86 -2.93 13.48
CA PHE A 170 -1.98 -2.38 12.72
C PHE A 170 -2.36 -0.99 13.21
N THR A 171 -2.42 -0.79 14.52
CA THR A 171 -2.74 0.52 15.12
C THR A 171 -1.67 1.55 14.79
N GLU A 172 -0.39 1.19 14.86
CA GLU A 172 0.73 2.04 14.45
C GLU A 172 0.62 2.42 12.97
N THR A 173 0.28 1.47 12.11
CA THR A 173 0.05 1.72 10.68
C THR A 173 -1.05 2.77 10.46
N LEU A 174 -2.18 2.67 11.16
CA LEU A 174 -3.27 3.65 11.06
C LEU A 174 -2.85 5.02 11.58
N ILE A 175 -2.15 5.08 12.72
CA ILE A 175 -1.64 6.36 13.26
C ILE A 175 -0.61 6.98 12.31
N SER A 176 0.27 6.19 11.71
CA SER A 176 1.24 6.64 10.71
C SER A 176 0.53 7.28 9.51
N LEU A 177 -0.58 6.69 9.04
CA LEU A 177 -1.39 7.28 7.97
C LEU A 177 -2.03 8.61 8.40
N VAL A 178 -2.58 8.69 9.61
CA VAL A 178 -3.13 9.95 10.15
C VAL A 178 -2.04 11.02 10.21
N LEU A 179 -0.86 10.68 10.72
CA LEU A 179 0.27 11.61 10.78
C LEU A 179 0.66 12.12 9.38
N SER A 180 0.78 11.23 8.39
CA SER A 180 1.07 11.63 7.01
C SER A 180 0.02 12.58 6.44
N ILE A 181 -1.26 12.36 6.74
CA ILE A 181 -2.37 13.25 6.34
C ILE A 181 -2.24 14.63 7.00
N LEU A 182 -1.93 14.66 8.30
CA LEU A 182 -1.79 15.91 9.04
C LEU A 182 -0.61 16.74 8.52
N THR A 183 0.56 16.12 8.31
CA THR A 183 1.74 16.81 7.77
C THR A 183 1.53 17.32 6.34
N CYS A 184 0.58 16.74 5.60
CA CYS A 184 0.24 17.14 4.24
C CYS A 184 -0.69 18.37 4.19
N SER A 185 -1.35 18.72 5.30
CA SER A 185 -2.36 19.80 5.32
C SER A 185 -1.73 21.20 5.43
N ASP A 186 -0.44 21.28 5.78
CA ASP A 186 0.29 22.54 5.95
C ASP A 186 1.03 23.00 4.68
N ASP A 187 0.94 22.24 3.57
CA ASP A 187 1.52 22.51 2.23
C ASP A 187 0.46 22.84 1.14
#